data_AF-A0A377V7U1-F1
#
_entry.id   AF-A0A377V7U1-F1
#
_cell.length_a   1.000
_cell.length_b   1.000
_cell.length_c   1.000
_cell.angle_alpha   90.00
_cell.angle_beta   90.00
_cell.angle_gamma   90.00
#
_symmetry.space_group_name_H-M   'P 1'
#
loop_
_entity.id
_entity.type
_entity.pdbx_description
1 polymer ?
#
loop_
_entity_poly.entity_id
_entity_poly.type
_entity_poly.pdbx_seq_one_letter_code
_entity_poly.pdbx_strand_id
1 'polypeptide(L)'
;MRTITALLLLCVSAFSFAAPRKNHNRTVMTSLAQLLFNDPNSPRTGAKEPKLTIVSFTDYNCPYCKQFDPLLEKIVHDNPTSSSSLSCCRLKGRVR
;
A
#
# COMPACT_ATOMS: atom_id res chain seq x y z
N MET A 1 8.35 18.78 -52.44
CA MET A 1 8.74 17.57 -51.67
C MET A 1 9.69 17.88 -50.51
N ARG A 2 10.72 18.73 -50.68
CA ARG A 2 11.70 19.06 -49.63
C ARG A 2 11.18 19.99 -48.52
N THR A 3 10.17 20.81 -48.82
CA THR A 3 9.54 21.74 -47.88
C THR A 3 8.54 21.05 -46.93
N ILE A 4 7.88 19.99 -47.41
CA ILE A 4 6.92 19.21 -46.62
C ILE A 4 7.63 18.39 -45.55
N THR A 5 8.81 17.83 -45.87
CA THR A 5 9.65 17.11 -44.90
C THR A 5 10.21 18.04 -43.82
N ALA A 6 10.52 19.28 -44.17
CA ALA A 6 10.99 20.29 -43.21
C ALA A 6 9.89 20.70 -42.22
N LEU A 7 8.64 20.86 -42.71
CA LEU A 7 7.50 21.20 -41.87
C LEU A 7 7.12 20.05 -40.90
N LEU A 8 7.17 18.81 -41.38
CA LEU A 8 6.95 17.61 -40.55
C LEU A 8 8.01 17.45 -39.45
N LEU A 9 9.29 17.70 -39.76
CA LEU A 9 10.37 17.65 -38.76
C LEU A 9 10.25 18.75 -37.70
N LEU A 10 9.75 19.92 -38.08
CA LEU A 10 9.48 21.04 -37.16
C LEU A 10 8.34 20.73 -36.18
N CYS A 11 7.33 19.96 -36.59
CA CYS A 11 6.24 19.55 -35.71
C CYS A 11 6.67 18.49 -34.68
N VAL A 12 7.57 17.57 -35.05
CA VAL A 12 8.01 16.47 -34.16
C VAL A 12 8.83 16.98 -32.96
N SER A 13 9.58 18.08 -33.10
CA SER A 13 10.35 18.67 -32.00
C SER A 13 9.45 19.32 -30.93
N ALA A 14 8.30 19.90 -31.32
CA ALA A 14 7.36 20.52 -30.38
C ALA A 14 6.64 19.49 -29.49
N PHE A 15 6.42 18.26 -29.97
CA PHE A 15 5.72 17.21 -29.21
C PHE A 15 6.58 16.55 -28.11
N SER A 16 7.90 16.69 -28.15
CA SER A 16 8.79 16.00 -27.19
C SER A 16 8.89 16.70 -25.81
N PHE A 17 8.33 17.90 -25.64
CA PHE A 17 8.50 18.70 -24.42
C PHE A 17 7.42 18.50 -23.34
N ALA A 18 6.39 17.69 -23.57
CA ALA A 18 5.31 17.43 -22.61
C ALA A 18 5.42 16.04 -21.94
N ALA A 19 6.63 15.58 -21.61
CA ALA A 19 6.79 14.33 -20.86
C ALA A 19 6.17 14.49 -19.46
N PRO A 20 5.25 13.60 -19.03
CA PRO A 20 4.72 13.62 -17.68
C PRO A 20 5.87 13.39 -16.70
N ARG A 21 6.18 14.39 -15.86
CA ARG A 21 7.11 14.26 -14.74
C ARG A 21 6.54 13.21 -13.78
N LYS A 22 7.00 11.96 -13.86
CA LYS A 22 6.74 10.92 -12.86
C LYS A 22 7.32 11.42 -11.52
N ASN A 23 6.47 11.98 -10.68
CA ASN A 23 6.81 12.32 -9.30
C ASN A 23 7.29 11.05 -8.59
N HIS A 24 8.59 10.97 -8.33
CA HIS A 24 9.28 9.83 -7.70
C HIS A 24 8.57 9.34 -6.42
N ASN A 25 7.94 10.25 -5.68
CA ASN A 25 7.22 9.98 -4.44
C ASN A 25 6.01 9.03 -4.59
N ARG A 26 5.35 8.97 -5.77
CA ARG A 26 4.21 8.06 -5.98
C ARG A 26 4.64 6.60 -6.14
N THR A 27 5.79 6.36 -6.74
CA THR A 27 6.32 5.01 -6.96
C THR A 27 6.68 4.32 -5.65
N VAL A 28 7.25 5.07 -4.70
CA VAL A 28 7.65 4.56 -3.37
C VAL A 28 6.43 4.24 -2.48
N MET A 29 5.39 5.08 -2.52
CA MET A 29 4.17 4.83 -1.73
C MET A 29 3.47 3.53 -2.15
N THR A 30 3.44 3.27 -3.46
CA THR A 30 2.76 2.10 -4.04
C THR A 30 3.50 0.81 -3.71
N SER A 31 4.84 0.82 -3.75
CA SER A 31 5.63 -0.36 -3.40
C SER A 31 5.54 -0.70 -1.92
N LEU A 32 5.54 0.31 -1.03
CA LEU A 32 5.40 0.07 0.41
C LEU A 32 4.02 -0.51 0.77
N ALA A 33 2.93 0.05 0.20
CA ALA A 33 1.59 -0.47 0.44
C ALA A 33 1.48 -1.96 0.06
N GLN A 34 2.09 -2.36 -1.05
CA GLN A 34 2.08 -3.74 -1.50
C GLN A 34 2.82 -4.67 -0.51
N LEU A 35 3.92 -4.22 0.08
CA LEU A 35 4.67 -4.99 1.08
C LEU A 35 3.92 -5.11 2.42
N LEU A 36 3.19 -4.07 2.82
CA LEU A 36 2.45 -4.06 4.09
C LEU A 36 1.19 -4.90 4.02
N PHE A 37 0.43 -4.79 2.93
CA PHE A 37 -0.92 -5.36 2.86
C PHE A 37 -1.01 -6.69 2.14
N ASN A 38 -0.02 -7.09 1.32
CA ASN A 38 -0.11 -8.30 0.49
C ASN A 38 0.98 -9.34 0.77
N ASP A 39 1.69 -9.24 1.89
CA ASP A 39 2.67 -10.25 2.27
C ASP A 39 1.96 -11.56 2.73
N PRO A 40 2.30 -12.72 2.13
CA PRO A 40 1.71 -14.01 2.52
C PRO A 40 2.23 -14.53 3.87
N ASN A 41 3.38 -14.07 4.34
CA ASN A 41 3.97 -14.51 5.60
C ASN A 41 3.41 -13.75 6.82
N SER A 42 2.56 -12.75 6.60
CA SER A 42 1.94 -11.94 7.64
C SER A 42 0.63 -12.59 8.10
N PRO A 43 0.51 -12.98 9.38
CA PRO A 43 -0.75 -13.44 9.94
C PRO A 43 -1.85 -12.38 9.78
N ARG A 44 -3.00 -12.79 9.26
CA ARG A 44 -4.21 -11.97 9.15
C ARG A 44 -5.31 -12.53 10.03
N THR A 45 -5.99 -11.64 10.75
CA THR A 45 -7.14 -11.96 11.59
C THR A 45 -8.32 -11.10 11.17
N GLY A 46 -9.50 -11.71 11.01
CA GLY A 46 -10.74 -11.02 10.64
C GLY A 46 -11.23 -11.40 9.24
N ALA A 47 -11.85 -10.44 8.55
CA ALA A 47 -12.44 -10.63 7.23
C ALA A 47 -11.41 -10.98 6.14
N LYS A 48 -11.82 -11.79 5.15
CA LYS A 48 -11.02 -12.10 3.96
C LYS A 48 -10.85 -10.90 3.02
N GLU A 49 -11.87 -10.04 2.93
CA GLU A 49 -11.89 -8.85 2.08
C GLU A 49 -12.34 -7.60 2.87
N PRO A 50 -11.48 -7.08 3.76
CA PRO A 50 -11.83 -5.96 4.64
C PRO A 50 -11.87 -4.59 3.92
N LYS A 51 -12.75 -3.69 4.34
CA LYS A 51 -12.82 -2.28 3.93
C LYS A 51 -11.75 -1.45 4.64
N LEU A 52 -11.36 -1.84 5.84
CA LEU A 52 -10.28 -1.25 6.61
C LEU A 52 -9.29 -2.33 7.02
N THR A 53 -8.01 -2.13 6.71
CA THR A 53 -6.94 -3.03 7.15
C THR A 53 -6.04 -2.29 8.13
N ILE A 54 -5.93 -2.81 9.35
CA ILE A 54 -5.00 -2.32 10.36
C ILE A 54 -3.74 -3.18 10.30
N VAL A 55 -2.59 -2.54 10.13
CA VAL A 55 -1.29 -3.22 10.21
C VAL A 55 -0.69 -2.93 11.58
N SER A 56 -0.55 -3.97 12.41
CA SER A 56 0.05 -3.86 13.73
C SER A 56 1.48 -4.38 13.70
N PHE A 57 2.44 -3.49 13.97
CA PHE A 57 3.84 -3.86 14.20
C PHE A 57 4.00 -4.17 15.68
N THR A 58 4.24 -5.43 16.00
CA THR A 58 4.25 -5.91 17.38
C THR A 58 5.44 -6.83 17.62
N ASP A 59 6.02 -6.71 18.83
CA ASP A 59 7.12 -7.53 19.32
C ASP A 59 6.64 -8.31 20.54
N TYR A 60 6.90 -9.63 20.56
CA TYR A 60 6.56 -10.51 21.67
C TYR A 60 7.32 -10.21 22.95
N ASN A 61 8.44 -9.49 22.86
CA ASN A 61 9.21 -9.06 24.01
C ASN A 61 8.72 -7.72 24.59
N CYS A 62 7.90 -6.97 23.84
CA CYS A 62 7.40 -5.69 24.31
C CYS A 62 6.22 -5.86 25.29
N PRO A 63 6.30 -5.35 26.54
CA PRO A 63 5.24 -5.50 27.53
C PRO A 63 3.95 -4.76 27.14
N TYR A 64 4.06 -3.61 26.46
CA TYR A 64 2.89 -2.86 25.98
C TYR A 64 2.18 -3.57 24.83
N CYS A 65 2.93 -4.17 23.91
CA CYS A 65 2.38 -4.95 22.80
C CYS A 65 1.51 -6.11 23.31
N LYS A 66 1.92 -6.79 24.39
CA LYS A 66 1.13 -7.85 25.02
C LYS A 66 -0.22 -7.37 25.58
N GLN A 67 -0.29 -6.12 26.01
CA GLN A 67 -1.53 -5.51 26.50
C GLN A 67 -2.42 -5.02 25.34
N PHE A 68 -1.80 -4.56 24.25
CA PHE A 68 -2.50 -3.99 23.11
C PHE A 68 -3.06 -5.04 22.14
N ASP A 69 -2.34 -6.14 21.91
CA ASP A 69 -2.75 -7.21 21.00
C ASP A 69 -4.17 -7.76 21.30
N PRO A 70 -4.56 -8.04 22.56
CA PRO A 70 -5.92 -8.46 22.90
C PRO A 70 -6.99 -7.40 22.63
N LEU A 71 -6.63 -6.10 22.72
CA LEU A 71 -7.56 -5.01 22.41
C LEU A 71 -7.84 -4.95 20.92
N LEU A 72 -6.82 -5.14 20.08
CA LEU A 72 -7.00 -5.24 18.63
C LEU A 72 -7.89 -6.43 18.24
N GLU A 73 -7.69 -7.58 18.86
CA GLU A 73 -8.53 -8.76 18.64
C GLU A 73 -9.98 -8.48 19.01
N LYS A 74 -10.22 -7.82 20.15
CA LYS A 74 -11.55 -7.38 20.56
C LYS A 74 -12.18 -6.43 19.54
N ILE A 75 -11.44 -5.44 19.03
CA ILE A 75 -11.97 -4.51 18.01
C ILE A 75 -12.35 -5.26 16.72
N VAL A 76 -11.54 -6.22 16.27
CA VAL A 76 -11.85 -7.05 15.09
C VAL A 76 -13.07 -7.93 15.35
N HIS A 77 -13.23 -8.45 16.56
CA HIS A 77 -14.35 -9.29 16.95
C HIS A 77 -15.66 -8.51 17.11
N ASP A 78 -15.62 -7.34 17.75
CA ASP A 78 -16.78 -6.51 18.09
C ASP A 78 -17.32 -5.72 16.89
N ASN A 79 -16.53 -5.62 15.81
CA ASN A 79 -16.95 -4.99 14.55
C ASN A 79 -17.06 -5.99 13.38
N PRO A 80 -17.87 -7.07 13.50
CA PRO A 80 -18.05 -8.06 12.44
C PRO A 80 -19.10 -7.63 11.40
N THR A 81 -19.79 -6.50 11.63
CA THR A 81 -21.12 -6.17 11.05
C THR A 81 -21.16 -5.93 9.55
N SER A 82 -20.03 -6.03 8.87
CA SER A 82 -20.03 -6.55 7.51
C SER A 82 -18.76 -7.36 7.35
N SER A 83 -18.83 -8.52 6.69
CA SER A 83 -17.72 -9.42 6.31
C SER A 83 -16.61 -8.75 5.48
N SER A 84 -16.65 -7.43 5.43
CA SER A 84 -15.87 -6.51 4.66
C SER A 84 -15.52 -5.26 5.45
N SER A 85 -15.43 -5.26 6.79
CA SER A 85 -15.10 -4.01 7.52
C SER A 85 -13.69 -3.97 8.08
N LEU A 86 -13.22 -4.98 8.81
CA LEU A 86 -11.93 -4.87 9.51
C LEU A 86 -11.09 -6.16 9.43
N SER A 87 -9.83 -6.02 9.03
CA SER A 87 -8.81 -7.08 9.16
C SER A 87 -7.56 -6.51 9.81
N CYS A 88 -6.97 -7.27 10.73
CA CYS A 88 -5.69 -6.92 11.34
C CYS A 88 -4.59 -7.82 10.77
N CYS A 89 -3.57 -7.21 10.16
CA CYS A 89 -2.35 -7.88 9.75
C CYS A 89 -1.28 -7.67 10.83
N ARG A 90 -0.78 -8.75 11.44
CA ARG A 90 0.20 -8.67 12.52
C ARG A 90 1.60 -8.89 11.95
N LEU A 91 2.39 -7.83 11.80
CA LEU A 91 3.76 -7.91 11.31
C LEU A 91 4.70 -8.28 12.46
N LYS A 92 4.89 -9.59 12.65
CA LYS A 92 5.82 -10.14 13.65
C LYS A 92 7.27 -9.90 13.21
N GLY A 93 8.07 -9.24 14.05
CA GLY A 93 9.53 -9.27 13.98
C GLY A 93 10.17 -8.73 12.69
N ARG A 94 9.45 -7.96 11.87
CA ARG A 94 10.02 -7.24 10.69
C ARG A 94 10.36 -5.78 11.00
N VAL A 95 10.47 -5.42 12.28
CA VAL A 95 11.18 -4.20 12.65
C VAL A 95 12.65 -4.60 12.58
N ARG A 96 13.27 -4.21 11.47
CA ARG A 96 14.67 -4.50 11.15
C ARG A 96 15.59 -3.86 12.18
#